data_AF-A0A831R0G0-F1
#
_entry.id   AF-A0A831R0G0-F1
#
_cell.length_a   1.000
_cell.length_b   1.000
_cell.length_c   1.000
_cell.angle_alpha   90.00
_cell.angle_beta   90.00
_cell.angle_gamma   90.00
#
_symmetry.space_group_name_H-M   'P 1'
#
loop_
_entity.id
_entity.type
_entity.pdbx_description
1 polymer ?
#
loop_
_entity_poly.entity_id
_entity_poly.type
_entity_poly.pdbx_seq_one_letter_code
_entity_poly.pdbx_strand_id
1 'polypeptide(L)'
;MLQGSDLFAIEDGTLTEIALPATDQGAQPTSMARGADGSIYVAGPGLGVWRYDSAGESWQSLNDTLPDLGVTAMAAHATQPGTLYAYLGKDGMFRSRDGGAKWVRVDSGPPEPVLAFLHSDMPGSMESGWLFAATTRGVSRSMDCFCFWGDAGDLRGTVSAIGYDPAAPENVYAVIEGQLHHSADGGETWISLKTPQSVTALAFSPSQGLVVGTANGSLLARGGADQWTPVHE
;
A
#
# COMPACT_ATOMS: atom_id res chain seq x y z
N MET A 1 -4.29 9.14 -6.27
CA MET A 1 -2.90 9.26 -5.78
C MET A 1 -2.93 10.13 -4.53
N LEU A 2 -2.27 9.73 -3.45
CA LEU A 2 -2.06 10.57 -2.27
C LEU A 2 -0.68 11.25 -2.41
N GLN A 3 -0.64 12.58 -2.39
CA GLN A 3 0.60 13.36 -2.49
C GLN A 3 0.60 14.43 -1.40
N GLY A 4 1.45 14.26 -0.38
CA GLY A 4 1.45 15.16 0.77
C GLY A 4 0.13 15.06 1.55
N SER A 5 -0.62 16.16 1.60
CA SER A 5 -1.93 16.27 2.26
C SER A 5 -3.12 16.19 1.30
N ASP A 6 -2.90 15.87 0.02
CA ASP A 6 -3.94 16.00 -1.00
C ASP A 6 -4.18 14.64 -1.69
N LEU A 7 -5.44 14.32 -1.94
CA LEU A 7 -5.86 13.11 -2.66
C LEU A 7 -6.45 13.49 -4.01
N PHE A 8 -5.96 12.86 -5.07
CA PHE A 8 -6.41 13.11 -6.43
C PHE A 8 -6.96 11.85 -7.09
N ALA A 9 -8.10 11.99 -7.77
CA ALA A 9 -8.57 11.05 -8.79
C ALA A 9 -8.13 11.53 -10.17
N ILE A 10 -7.75 10.59 -11.02
CA ILE A 10 -7.40 10.86 -12.42
C ILE A 10 -8.33 10.01 -13.28
N GLU A 11 -9.22 10.67 -14.01
CA GLU A 11 -10.17 10.03 -14.94
C GLU A 11 -10.04 10.72 -16.30
N ASP A 12 -9.73 9.95 -17.35
CA ASP A 12 -9.56 10.44 -18.73
C ASP A 12 -8.65 11.68 -18.86
N GLY A 13 -7.58 11.74 -18.05
CA GLY A 13 -6.62 12.84 -18.03
C GLY A 13 -7.09 14.08 -17.24
N THR A 14 -8.29 14.05 -16.67
CA THR A 14 -8.77 15.10 -15.77
C THR A 14 -8.39 14.78 -14.34
N LEU A 15 -7.65 15.69 -13.70
CA LEU A 15 -7.26 15.60 -12.31
C LEU A 15 -8.34 16.28 -11.45
N THR A 16 -8.99 15.48 -10.60
CA THR A 16 -10.01 15.95 -9.65
C THR A 16 -9.49 15.76 -8.23
N GLU A 17 -9.47 16.85 -7.47
CA GLU A 17 -9.13 16.80 -6.05
C GLU A 17 -10.30 16.20 -5.26
N ILE A 18 -10.00 15.20 -4.44
CA ILE A 18 -10.91 14.62 -3.47
C ILE A 18 -10.52 15.18 -2.11
N ALA A 19 -11.40 15.99 -1.52
CA ALA A 19 -11.20 16.51 -0.19
C ALA A 19 -10.98 15.37 0.80
N LEU A 20 -9.96 15.47 1.64
CA LEU A 20 -9.66 14.45 2.66
C LEU A 20 -10.73 14.40 3.76
N PRO A 21 -10.82 13.29 4.53
CA PRO A 21 -11.73 13.21 5.66
C PRO A 21 -11.47 14.34 6.66
N ALA A 22 -12.49 15.13 6.96
CA ALA A 22 -12.40 16.14 8.01
C ALA A 22 -12.35 15.44 9.37
N THR A 23 -11.32 15.74 10.16
CA THR A 23 -11.24 15.28 11.56
C THR A 23 -11.11 16.47 12.50
N ASP A 24 -11.75 16.37 13.67
CA ASP A 24 -11.71 17.42 14.69
C ASP A 24 -10.30 17.68 15.23
N GLN A 25 -9.37 16.73 15.06
CA GLN A 25 -8.00 16.78 15.57
C GLN A 25 -6.96 17.05 14.47
N GLY A 26 -7.38 17.28 13.21
CA GLY A 26 -6.49 17.56 12.09
C GLY A 26 -5.58 16.40 11.68
N ALA A 27 -5.91 15.17 12.08
CA ALA A 27 -5.19 13.96 11.68
C ALA A 27 -5.27 13.77 10.16
N GLN A 28 -4.14 13.42 9.55
CA GLN A 28 -3.99 13.26 8.11
C GLN A 28 -3.80 11.79 7.74
N PRO A 29 -4.29 11.35 6.57
CA PRO A 29 -4.00 10.03 6.07
C PRO A 29 -2.53 9.91 5.69
N THR A 30 -1.94 8.79 6.04
CA THR A 30 -0.56 8.42 5.69
C THR A 30 -0.50 7.14 4.87
N SER A 31 -1.62 6.44 4.72
CA SER A 31 -1.75 5.19 3.98
C SER A 31 -3.03 5.21 3.16
N MET A 32 -2.99 4.59 1.97
CA MET A 32 -4.15 4.43 1.11
C MET A 32 -4.21 2.99 0.58
N ALA A 33 -5.43 2.50 0.36
CA ALA A 33 -5.66 1.22 -0.28
C ALA A 33 -6.84 1.29 -1.24
N ARG A 34 -6.80 0.46 -2.28
CA ARG A 34 -7.90 0.26 -3.22
C ARG A 34 -8.43 -1.16 -3.07
N GLY A 35 -9.72 -1.30 -2.81
CA GLY A 35 -10.39 -2.60 -2.73
C GLY A 35 -10.55 -3.25 -4.10
N ALA A 36 -10.74 -4.57 -4.09
CA ALA A 36 -11.02 -5.36 -5.29
C ALA A 36 -12.29 -4.89 -6.06
N ASP A 37 -13.22 -4.26 -5.36
CA ASP A 37 -14.44 -3.63 -5.90
C ASP A 37 -14.23 -2.19 -6.38
N GLY A 38 -13.01 -1.66 -6.30
CA GLY A 38 -12.68 -0.28 -6.63
C GLY A 38 -12.87 0.72 -5.49
N SER A 39 -13.34 0.29 -4.32
CA SER A 39 -13.50 1.16 -3.15
C SER A 39 -12.16 1.79 -2.75
N ILE A 40 -12.17 3.07 -2.37
CA ILE A 40 -10.96 3.79 -1.92
C ILE A 40 -11.00 3.91 -0.40
N TYR A 41 -9.87 3.57 0.22
CA TYR A 41 -9.68 3.66 1.65
C TYR A 41 -8.45 4.49 1.97
N VAL A 42 -8.52 5.22 3.09
CA VAL A 42 -7.39 5.92 3.67
C VAL A 42 -7.27 5.62 5.15
N ALA A 43 -6.06 5.65 5.66
CA ALA A 43 -5.78 5.48 7.08
C ALA A 43 -4.61 6.34 7.54
N GLY A 44 -4.56 6.62 8.83
CA GLY A 44 -3.45 7.32 9.44
C GLY A 44 -3.54 7.38 10.98
N PRO A 45 -2.41 7.65 11.66
CA PRO A 45 -2.39 7.78 13.12
C PRO A 45 -3.31 8.91 13.60
N GLY A 46 -4.23 8.58 14.50
CA GLY A 46 -5.25 9.51 15.01
C GLY A 46 -6.47 9.68 14.09
N LEU A 47 -6.39 9.22 12.84
CA LEU A 47 -7.47 9.21 11.86
C LEU A 47 -8.27 7.89 11.91
N GLY A 48 -7.58 6.76 12.14
CA GLY A 48 -8.15 5.43 11.98
C GLY A 48 -8.25 5.03 10.50
N VAL A 49 -9.34 4.38 10.10
CA VAL A 49 -9.63 3.96 8.72
C VAL A 49 -10.91 4.63 8.22
N TRP A 50 -10.87 5.12 6.99
CA TRP A 50 -12.01 5.73 6.31
C TRP A 50 -12.17 5.18 4.90
N ARG A 51 -13.41 5.11 4.43
CA ARG A 51 -13.77 4.74 3.05
C ARG A 51 -14.41 5.92 2.34
N TYR A 52 -14.02 6.14 1.09
CA TYR A 52 -14.67 7.12 0.23
C TYR A 52 -15.96 6.53 -0.35
N ASP A 53 -17.07 7.25 -0.17
CA ASP A 53 -18.33 7.03 -0.87
C ASP A 53 -18.38 7.95 -2.10
N SER A 54 -18.20 7.36 -3.28
CA SER A 54 -18.22 8.09 -4.54
C SER A 54 -19.61 8.60 -4.91
N ALA A 55 -20.69 7.96 -4.44
CA ALA A 55 -22.05 8.41 -4.75
C ALA A 55 -22.44 9.64 -3.95
N GLY A 56 -21.96 9.74 -2.71
CA GLY A 56 -22.19 10.88 -1.82
C GLY A 56 -21.06 11.90 -1.80
N GLU A 57 -19.96 11.69 -2.54
CA GLU A 57 -18.72 12.48 -2.49
C GLU A 57 -18.25 12.74 -1.05
N SER A 58 -18.25 11.70 -0.23
CA SER A 58 -18.04 11.83 1.22
C SER A 58 -17.20 10.70 1.80
N TRP A 59 -16.72 10.89 3.02
CA TRP A 59 -15.95 9.87 3.75
C TRP A 59 -16.78 9.26 4.87
N GLN A 60 -16.71 7.94 4.98
CA GLN A 60 -17.32 7.17 6.06
C GLN A 60 -16.23 6.58 6.96
N SER A 61 -16.31 6.83 8.26
CA SER A 61 -15.41 6.23 9.25
C SER A 61 -15.69 4.74 9.44
N LEU A 62 -14.62 3.95 9.57
CA LEU A 62 -14.67 2.50 9.78
C LEU A 62 -14.04 2.11 11.12
N ASN A 63 -14.20 2.97 12.14
CA ASN A 63 -13.42 2.92 13.38
C ASN A 63 -14.13 2.24 14.56
N ASP A 64 -15.42 1.96 14.44
CA ASP A 64 -16.31 1.62 15.56
C ASP A 64 -15.82 0.47 16.45
N THR A 65 -15.13 -0.52 15.86
CA THR A 65 -14.63 -1.69 16.59
C THR A 65 -13.10 -1.78 16.62
N LEU A 66 -12.38 -0.75 16.17
CA LEU A 66 -10.94 -0.68 16.37
C LEU A 66 -10.65 -0.37 17.85
N PRO A 67 -9.55 -0.88 18.43
CA PRO A 67 -9.21 -0.59 19.82
C PRO A 67 -8.76 0.86 20.01
N ASP A 68 -8.17 1.47 18.98
CA ASP A 68 -7.81 2.89 18.91
C ASP A 68 -7.67 3.34 17.44
N LEU A 69 -7.28 4.60 17.23
CA LEU A 69 -7.12 5.23 15.92
C LEU A 69 -5.66 5.24 15.42
N GLY A 70 -4.75 4.49 16.06
CA GLY A 70 -3.31 4.45 15.81
C GLY A 70 -2.90 3.66 14.57
N VAL A 71 -3.72 3.66 13.51
CA VAL A 71 -3.46 2.89 12.29
C VAL A 71 -2.31 3.54 11.52
N THR A 72 -1.16 2.86 11.44
CA THR A 72 0.02 3.39 10.72
C THR A 72 0.07 2.91 9.27
N ALA A 73 -0.50 1.74 8.97
CA ALA A 73 -0.56 1.20 7.62
C ALA A 73 -1.82 0.36 7.42
N MET A 74 -2.34 0.35 6.19
CA MET A 74 -3.46 -0.49 5.80
C MET A 74 -3.26 -1.13 4.44
N ALA A 75 -3.95 -2.24 4.19
CA ALA A 75 -4.10 -2.84 2.88
C ALA A 75 -5.53 -3.33 2.68
N ALA A 76 -6.02 -3.29 1.44
CA ALA A 76 -7.22 -4.00 1.05
C ALA A 76 -6.81 -5.31 0.38
N HIS A 77 -7.64 -6.34 0.52
CA HIS A 77 -7.40 -7.62 -0.11
C HIS A 77 -7.52 -7.48 -1.64
N ALA A 78 -6.55 -8.04 -2.38
CA ALA A 78 -6.45 -7.87 -3.83
C ALA A 78 -7.67 -8.41 -4.61
N THR A 79 -8.24 -9.53 -4.17
CA THR A 79 -9.35 -10.23 -4.86
C THR A 79 -10.64 -10.42 -4.06
N GLN A 80 -10.69 -10.05 -2.77
CA GLN A 80 -11.87 -10.24 -1.92
C GLN A 80 -12.42 -8.87 -1.45
N PRO A 81 -13.49 -8.37 -2.07
CA PRO A 81 -14.15 -7.14 -1.63
C PRO A 81 -14.52 -7.17 -0.15
N GLY A 82 -14.34 -6.05 0.54
CA GLY A 82 -14.65 -5.91 1.96
C GLY A 82 -13.62 -6.52 2.93
N THR A 83 -12.63 -7.27 2.44
CA THR A 83 -11.51 -7.74 3.29
C THR A 83 -10.44 -6.67 3.39
N LEU A 84 -10.17 -6.21 4.61
CA LEU A 84 -9.22 -5.12 4.90
C LEU A 84 -8.26 -5.55 6.02
N TYR A 85 -7.06 -5.02 5.98
CA TYR A 85 -6.01 -5.22 6.97
C TYR A 85 -5.55 -3.86 7.50
N ALA A 86 -5.44 -3.74 8.83
CA ALA A 86 -4.97 -2.53 9.50
C ALA A 86 -3.91 -2.88 10.53
N TYR A 87 -2.79 -2.16 10.51
CA TYR A 87 -1.69 -2.31 11.47
C TYR A 87 -1.67 -1.12 12.44
N LEU A 88 -1.74 -1.43 13.74
CA LEU A 88 -1.84 -0.46 14.83
C LEU A 88 -0.57 -0.46 15.70
N GLY A 89 0.60 -0.70 15.11
CA GLY A 89 1.87 -0.71 15.85
C GLY A 89 1.88 -1.79 16.94
N LYS A 90 1.97 -1.36 18.20
CA LYS A 90 2.03 -2.23 19.38
C LYS A 90 0.80 -3.15 19.54
N ASP A 91 -0.36 -2.72 19.05
CA ASP A 91 -1.61 -3.47 19.21
C ASP A 91 -1.75 -4.58 18.15
N GLY A 92 -0.93 -4.50 17.09
CA GLY A 92 -0.76 -5.52 16.09
C GLY A 92 -1.68 -5.39 14.88
N MET A 93 -1.99 -6.52 14.28
CA MET A 93 -2.74 -6.62 13.02
C MET A 93 -4.21 -6.92 13.27
N PHE A 94 -5.05 -6.19 12.56
CA PHE A 94 -6.50 -6.34 12.58
C PHE A 94 -7.00 -6.62 11.16
N ARG A 95 -8.00 -7.50 11.05
CA ARG A 95 -8.68 -7.83 9.81
C ARG A 95 -10.16 -7.53 9.92
N SER A 96 -10.70 -6.91 8.89
CA SER A 96 -12.13 -6.87 8.59
C SER A 96 -12.41 -7.78 7.39
N ARG A 97 -13.60 -8.38 7.36
CA ARG A 97 -14.13 -9.13 6.19
C ARG A 97 -15.49 -8.59 5.71
N ASP A 98 -15.93 -7.46 6.26
CA ASP A 98 -17.26 -6.87 6.04
C ASP A 98 -17.17 -5.37 5.69
N GLY A 99 -16.08 -4.96 5.04
CA GLY A 99 -15.88 -3.59 4.58
C GLY A 99 -15.57 -2.59 5.69
N GLY A 100 -15.08 -3.06 6.84
CA GLY A 100 -14.68 -2.25 7.99
C GLY A 100 -15.77 -2.08 9.03
N ALA A 101 -16.90 -2.80 8.92
CA ALA A 101 -17.94 -2.79 9.94
C ALA A 101 -17.49 -3.50 11.22
N LYS A 102 -16.62 -4.52 11.10
CA LYS A 102 -16.03 -5.22 12.23
C LYS A 102 -14.56 -5.56 11.99
N TRP A 103 -13.73 -5.18 12.95
CA TRP A 103 -12.31 -5.48 13.03
C TRP A 103 -12.03 -6.54 14.08
N VAL A 104 -11.21 -7.52 13.72
CA VAL A 104 -10.77 -8.60 14.61
C VAL A 104 -9.25 -8.62 14.62
N ARG A 105 -8.64 -8.64 15.80
CA ARG A 105 -7.20 -8.82 15.94
C ARG A 105 -6.81 -10.23 15.46
N VAL A 106 -5.86 -10.31 14.54
CA VAL A 106 -5.44 -11.56 13.89
C VAL A 106 -4.00 -11.94 14.20
N ASP A 107 -3.13 -10.96 14.47
CA ASP A 107 -1.70 -11.21 14.67
C ASP A 107 -1.01 -10.07 15.43
N SER A 108 0.23 -10.27 15.88
CA SER A 108 1.07 -9.18 16.39
C SER A 108 1.67 -8.30 15.30
N GLY A 109 1.73 -8.78 14.05
CA GLY A 109 2.45 -8.13 12.96
C GLY A 109 3.94 -8.47 12.96
N PRO A 110 4.70 -7.91 12.00
CA PRO A 110 6.15 -8.07 11.95
C PRO A 110 6.82 -7.41 13.17
N PRO A 111 8.04 -7.85 13.54
CA PRO A 111 8.75 -7.33 14.71
C PRO A 111 9.21 -5.87 14.53
N GLU A 112 9.37 -5.43 13.28
CA GLU A 112 9.83 -4.09 12.94
C GLU A 112 8.64 -3.15 12.71
N PRO A 113 8.79 -1.83 12.98
CA PRO A 113 7.81 -0.83 12.61
C PRO A 113 7.45 -0.89 11.12
N VAL A 114 6.15 -0.90 10.82
CA VAL A 114 5.60 -0.91 9.46
C VAL A 114 5.29 0.50 9.00
N LEU A 115 5.80 0.86 7.83
CA LEU A 115 5.62 2.15 7.17
C LEU A 115 4.58 2.08 6.04
N ALA A 116 4.49 0.94 5.35
CA ALA A 116 3.48 0.69 4.33
C ALA A 116 3.16 -0.80 4.25
N PHE A 117 1.98 -1.13 3.73
CA PHE A 117 1.44 -2.49 3.70
C PHE A 117 0.76 -2.74 2.35
N LEU A 118 0.88 -3.94 1.81
CA LEU A 118 0.09 -4.38 0.66
C LEU A 118 -0.34 -5.84 0.82
N HIS A 119 -1.45 -6.19 0.19
CA HIS A 119 -1.87 -7.58 -0.01
C HIS A 119 -1.71 -7.91 -1.49
N SER A 120 -1.04 -9.03 -1.79
CA SER A 120 -0.85 -9.58 -3.13
C SER A 120 -1.59 -10.92 -3.22
N ASP A 121 -2.24 -11.18 -4.35
CA ASP A 121 -2.86 -12.46 -4.69
C ASP A 121 -1.86 -13.49 -5.26
N MET A 122 -0.56 -13.28 -5.02
CA MET A 122 0.48 -14.24 -5.35
C MET A 122 0.12 -15.66 -4.85
N PRO A 123 0.24 -16.69 -5.71
CA PRO A 123 0.00 -18.07 -5.30
C PRO A 123 0.91 -18.56 -4.16
N GLY A 124 0.55 -19.69 -3.56
CA GLY A 124 1.39 -20.37 -2.55
C GLY A 124 1.11 -19.97 -1.10
N SER A 125 0.11 -19.13 -0.84
CA SER A 125 -0.42 -18.92 0.51
C SER A 125 -1.28 -20.11 0.97
N MET A 126 -1.41 -20.27 2.29
CA MET A 126 -2.34 -21.21 2.92
C MET A 126 -3.79 -20.67 3.05
N GLU A 127 -4.05 -19.43 2.65
CA GLU A 127 -5.41 -18.87 2.56
C GLU A 127 -5.65 -18.30 1.15
N SER A 128 -5.40 -17.01 0.93
CA SER A 128 -5.79 -16.32 -0.32
C SER A 128 -4.73 -15.41 -0.93
N GLY A 129 -3.59 -15.23 -0.28
CA GLY A 129 -2.52 -14.36 -0.75
C GLY A 129 -1.47 -14.07 0.31
N TRP A 130 -0.70 -13.02 0.06
CA TRP A 130 0.45 -12.64 0.88
C TRP A 130 0.34 -11.19 1.30
N LEU A 131 0.81 -10.92 2.51
CA LEU A 131 1.00 -9.58 3.03
C LEU A 131 2.48 -9.24 2.92
N PHE A 132 2.76 -8.05 2.39
CA PHE A 132 4.10 -7.47 2.40
C PHE A 132 4.08 -6.18 3.22
N ALA A 133 5.06 -6.06 4.12
CA ALA A 133 5.27 -4.91 4.97
C ALA A 133 6.57 -4.22 4.59
N ALA A 134 6.49 -2.94 4.24
CA ALA A 134 7.63 -2.04 4.21
C ALA A 134 8.01 -1.68 5.64
N THR A 135 9.22 -2.04 6.07
CA THR A 135 9.68 -1.79 7.44
C THR A 135 10.93 -0.91 7.47
N THR A 136 11.37 -0.54 8.67
CA THR A 136 12.63 0.19 8.88
C THR A 136 13.88 -0.66 8.61
N ARG A 137 13.78 -1.99 8.53
CA ARG A 137 14.91 -2.92 8.34
C ARG A 137 14.95 -3.56 6.95
N GLY A 138 13.82 -3.63 6.26
CA GLY A 138 13.68 -4.26 4.95
C GLY A 138 12.22 -4.57 4.63
N VAL A 139 11.97 -5.47 3.69
CA VAL A 139 10.62 -5.97 3.42
C VAL A 139 10.37 -7.22 4.26
N SER A 140 9.28 -7.25 5.00
CA SER A 140 8.78 -8.47 5.65
C SER A 140 7.58 -9.01 4.88
N ARG A 141 7.40 -10.33 4.85
CA ARG A 141 6.24 -10.98 4.23
C ARG A 141 5.60 -12.00 5.15
N SER A 142 4.30 -12.18 4.99
CA SER A 142 3.52 -13.22 5.67
C SER A 142 2.46 -13.78 4.72
N MET A 143 2.09 -15.04 4.90
CA MET A 143 0.86 -15.55 4.30
C MET A 143 -0.34 -14.91 5.01
N ASP A 144 -1.41 -14.64 4.27
CA ASP A 144 -2.61 -14.00 4.83
C ASP A 144 -3.44 -14.87 5.80
N CYS A 145 -3.00 -16.11 6.05
CA CYS A 145 -3.38 -16.91 7.21
C CYS A 145 -2.75 -16.43 8.54
N PHE A 146 -1.87 -15.44 8.50
CA PHE A 146 -1.09 -14.91 9.63
C PHE A 146 -0.26 -15.98 10.36
N CYS A 147 0.26 -16.94 9.59
CA CYS A 147 0.95 -18.08 10.14
C CYS A 147 2.38 -17.75 10.63
N PHE A 148 3.05 -16.78 9.98
CA PHE A 148 4.41 -16.35 10.31
C PHE A 148 4.83 -15.09 9.51
N TRP A 149 5.60 -14.19 10.14
CA TRP A 149 6.30 -13.10 9.45
C TRP A 149 7.78 -13.44 9.26
N GLY A 150 8.23 -13.41 8.02
CA GLY A 150 9.64 -13.59 7.66
C GLY A 150 10.17 -12.43 6.83
N ASP A 151 11.49 -12.37 6.69
CA ASP A 151 12.10 -11.45 5.75
C ASP A 151 11.77 -11.87 4.31
N ALA A 152 11.38 -10.91 3.49
CA ALA A 152 11.29 -11.08 2.04
C ALA A 152 12.69 -10.86 1.47
N GLY A 153 13.52 -11.91 1.55
CA GLY A 153 14.86 -11.94 1.00
C GLY A 153 15.87 -11.08 1.78
N ASP A 154 16.99 -10.76 1.14
CA ASP A 154 18.13 -10.10 1.77
C ASP A 154 18.15 -8.58 1.61
N LEU A 155 17.03 -7.98 1.19
CA LEU A 155 16.92 -6.54 1.06
C LEU A 155 16.95 -5.88 2.45
N ARG A 156 17.86 -4.93 2.67
CA ARG A 156 18.07 -4.25 3.97
C ARG A 156 18.04 -2.74 3.83
N GLY A 157 17.50 -2.08 4.84
CA GLY A 157 17.32 -0.62 4.89
C GLY A 157 15.87 -0.22 5.10
N THR A 158 15.62 1.06 5.33
CA THR A 158 14.26 1.58 5.48
C THR A 158 13.54 1.59 4.15
N VAL A 159 12.42 0.85 4.07
CA VAL A 159 11.59 0.77 2.87
C VAL A 159 10.59 1.92 2.88
N SER A 160 10.81 2.90 2.00
CA SER A 160 9.96 4.11 1.93
C SER A 160 8.72 3.94 1.07
N ALA A 161 8.75 3.00 0.12
CA ALA A 161 7.60 2.65 -0.72
C ALA A 161 7.66 1.17 -1.10
N ILE A 162 6.50 0.53 -1.25
CA ILE A 162 6.37 -0.85 -1.70
C ILE A 162 5.14 -0.97 -2.60
N GLY A 163 5.23 -1.81 -3.64
CA GLY A 163 4.15 -2.08 -4.59
C GLY A 163 4.33 -3.44 -5.24
N TYR A 164 3.30 -3.92 -5.94
CA TYR A 164 3.35 -5.17 -6.69
C TYR A 164 2.62 -5.01 -8.01
N ASP A 165 2.98 -5.82 -9.01
CA ASP A 165 2.27 -5.86 -10.30
C ASP A 165 1.00 -6.72 -10.18
N PRO A 166 -0.21 -6.15 -10.27
CA PRO A 166 -1.44 -6.94 -10.18
C PRO A 166 -1.64 -7.92 -11.35
N ALA A 167 -0.96 -7.74 -12.48
CA ALA A 167 -1.00 -8.67 -13.60
C ALA A 167 -0.01 -9.84 -13.46
N ALA A 168 0.99 -9.70 -12.59
CA ALA A 168 1.98 -10.72 -12.28
C ALA A 168 2.38 -10.63 -10.80
N PRO A 169 1.51 -11.12 -9.87
CA PRO A 169 1.56 -10.79 -8.44
C PRO A 169 2.83 -11.20 -7.69
N GLU A 170 3.67 -12.05 -8.28
CA GLU A 170 5.01 -12.39 -7.81
C GLU A 170 6.03 -11.25 -8.00
N ASN A 171 5.71 -10.26 -8.83
CA ASN A 171 6.58 -9.11 -9.09
C ASN A 171 6.35 -8.03 -8.04
N VAL A 172 7.27 -7.93 -7.09
CA VAL A 172 7.23 -6.97 -5.98
C VAL A 172 8.33 -5.93 -6.14
N TYR A 173 8.01 -4.69 -5.81
CA TYR A 173 8.89 -3.54 -5.95
C TYR A 173 9.01 -2.83 -4.62
N ALA A 174 10.22 -2.45 -4.24
CA ALA A 174 10.50 -1.77 -2.99
C ALA A 174 11.49 -0.63 -3.23
N VAL A 175 11.33 0.45 -2.46
CA VAL A 175 12.22 1.61 -2.51
C VAL A 175 13.00 1.70 -1.21
N ILE A 176 14.33 1.68 -1.29
CA ILE A 176 15.23 1.86 -0.15
C ILE A 176 16.19 3.00 -0.45
N GLU A 177 16.21 4.01 0.43
CA GLU A 177 17.06 5.20 0.25
C GLU A 177 16.89 5.87 -1.12
N GLY A 178 15.68 5.79 -1.69
CA GLY A 178 15.34 6.31 -3.01
C GLY A 178 15.74 5.41 -4.18
N GLN A 179 16.36 4.25 -3.94
CA GLN A 179 16.70 3.26 -4.96
C GLN A 179 15.56 2.28 -5.17
N LEU A 180 15.21 2.00 -6.42
CA LEU A 180 14.18 1.03 -6.78
C LEU A 180 14.78 -0.38 -6.83
N HIS A 181 14.12 -1.31 -6.16
CA HIS A 181 14.43 -2.74 -6.22
C HIS A 181 13.22 -3.52 -6.75
N HIS A 182 13.49 -4.60 -7.46
CA HIS A 182 12.49 -5.50 -8.02
C HIS A 182 12.82 -6.95 -7.67
N SER A 183 11.82 -7.67 -7.20
CA SER A 183 11.80 -9.12 -7.07
C SER A 183 10.80 -9.69 -8.06
N ALA A 184 11.19 -10.76 -8.76
CA ALA A 184 10.31 -11.50 -9.68
C ALA A 184 9.81 -12.83 -9.09
N ASP A 185 10.08 -13.08 -7.81
CA ASP A 185 9.86 -14.36 -7.14
C ASP A 185 9.20 -14.17 -5.75
N GLY A 186 8.35 -13.15 -5.62
CA GLY A 186 7.59 -12.93 -4.39
C GLY A 186 8.42 -12.40 -3.23
N GLY A 187 9.55 -11.75 -3.51
CA GLY A 187 10.47 -11.22 -2.52
C GLY A 187 11.47 -12.24 -2.01
N GLU A 188 11.82 -13.30 -2.76
CA GLU A 188 12.90 -14.21 -2.36
C GLU A 188 14.27 -13.64 -2.76
N THR A 189 14.38 -13.13 -3.98
CA THR A 189 15.56 -12.45 -4.49
C THR A 189 15.22 -11.08 -5.05
N TRP A 190 16.19 -10.16 -4.97
CA TRP A 190 16.00 -8.76 -5.36
C TRP A 190 17.14 -8.29 -6.27
N ILE A 191 16.79 -7.52 -7.29
CA ILE A 191 17.73 -6.79 -8.12
C ILE A 191 17.46 -5.28 -8.00
N SER A 192 18.53 -4.48 -8.01
CA SER A 192 18.40 -3.02 -8.10
C SER A 192 18.11 -2.62 -9.54
N LEU A 193 17.12 -1.75 -9.72
CA LEU A 193 16.78 -1.15 -11.00
C LEU A 193 17.36 0.25 -11.09
N LYS A 194 17.90 0.60 -12.26
CA LYS A 194 18.39 1.95 -12.51
C LYS A 194 17.22 2.87 -12.79
N THR A 195 17.11 3.95 -12.01
CA THR A 195 16.15 5.02 -12.21
C THR A 195 16.88 6.33 -12.51
N PRO A 196 16.28 7.26 -13.27
CA PRO A 196 16.92 8.55 -13.59
C PRO A 196 17.13 9.44 -12.36
N GLN A 197 16.32 9.24 -11.31
CA GLN A 197 16.29 10.00 -10.07
C GLN A 197 15.88 9.08 -8.91
N SER A 198 16.06 9.56 -7.67
CA SER A 198 15.53 8.90 -6.48
C SER A 198 14.01 8.77 -6.56
N VAL A 199 13.51 7.57 -6.30
CA VAL A 199 12.08 7.25 -6.27
C VAL A 199 11.50 7.58 -4.89
N THR A 200 10.30 8.17 -4.88
CA THR A 200 9.57 8.54 -3.66
C THR A 200 8.21 7.88 -3.57
N ALA A 201 7.64 7.44 -4.68
CA ALA A 201 6.33 6.77 -4.74
C ALA A 201 6.29 5.72 -5.85
N LEU A 202 5.46 4.70 -5.65
CA LEU A 202 5.18 3.64 -6.62
C LEU A 202 3.67 3.56 -6.89
N ALA A 203 3.30 3.36 -8.14
CA ALA A 203 1.94 3.06 -8.55
C ALA A 203 1.95 2.08 -9.74
N PHE A 204 0.85 1.34 -9.91
CA PHE A 204 0.65 0.48 -11.07
C PHE A 204 -0.54 0.97 -11.90
N SER A 205 -0.27 1.17 -13.19
CA SER A 205 -1.27 1.51 -14.19
C SER A 205 -1.55 0.27 -15.05
N PRO A 206 -2.81 -0.08 -15.33
CA PRO A 206 -3.15 -1.16 -16.24
C PRO A 206 -2.60 -0.98 -17.66
N SER A 207 -2.38 0.27 -18.09
CA SER A 207 -1.90 0.59 -19.45
C SER A 207 -0.40 0.87 -19.52
N GLN A 208 0.20 1.37 -18.44
CA GLN A 208 1.61 1.79 -18.41
C GLN A 208 2.50 0.89 -17.54
N GLY A 209 1.93 -0.06 -16.80
CA GLY A 209 2.66 -0.87 -15.83
C GLY A 209 3.14 -0.04 -14.64
N LEU A 210 4.39 -0.26 -14.22
CA LEU A 210 4.98 0.45 -13.09
C LEU A 210 5.20 1.93 -13.42
N VAL A 211 4.61 2.80 -12.61
CA VAL A 211 4.85 4.24 -12.59
C VAL A 211 5.55 4.61 -11.29
N VAL A 212 6.60 5.42 -11.39
CA VAL A 212 7.35 5.92 -10.23
C VAL A 212 7.23 7.44 -10.13
N GLY A 213 7.01 7.93 -8.91
CA GLY A 213 7.21 9.33 -8.57
C GLY A 213 8.65 9.54 -8.14
N THR A 214 9.27 10.62 -8.61
CA THR A 214 10.67 10.94 -8.32
C THR A 214 10.80 12.14 -7.39
N ALA A 215 11.97 12.29 -6.75
CA ALA A 215 12.24 13.37 -5.79
C ALA A 215 12.15 14.79 -6.37
N ASN A 216 12.27 14.95 -7.69
CA ASN A 216 12.07 16.22 -8.40
C ASN A 216 10.61 16.43 -8.86
N GLY A 217 9.67 15.56 -8.46
CA GLY A 217 8.24 15.65 -8.78
C GLY A 217 7.82 15.07 -10.12
N SER A 218 8.72 14.42 -10.88
CA SER A 218 8.34 13.78 -12.15
C SER A 218 7.63 12.44 -11.92
N LEU A 219 6.68 12.12 -12.79
CA LEU A 219 6.10 10.78 -12.92
C LEU A 219 6.72 10.08 -14.13
N LEU A 220 7.28 8.90 -13.93
CA LEU A 220 7.94 8.12 -14.97
C LEU A 220 7.33 6.72 -15.06
N ALA A 221 6.90 6.31 -16.25
CA ALA A 221 6.48 4.95 -16.53
C ALA A 221 7.69 4.10 -16.93
N ARG A 222 7.73 2.86 -16.46
CA ARG A 222 8.73 1.87 -16.84
C ARG A 222 8.35 1.27 -18.20
N GLY A 223 9.23 1.42 -19.19
CA GLY A 223 9.14 0.73 -20.46
C GLY A 223 9.84 -0.64 -20.40
N GLY A 224 10.64 -0.94 -21.43
CA GLY A 224 11.55 -2.10 -21.41
C GLY A 224 12.61 -2.00 -20.30
N ALA A 225 13.55 -2.96 -20.29
CA ALA A 225 14.66 -2.96 -19.34
C ALA A 225 15.41 -1.60 -19.37
N ASP A 226 15.47 -0.93 -18.21
CA ASP A 226 16.12 0.37 -17.98
C ASP A 226 15.59 1.57 -18.80
N GLN A 227 14.40 1.47 -19.40
CA GLN A 227 13.77 2.60 -20.09
C GLN A 227 12.68 3.24 -19.24
N TRP A 228 12.75 4.56 -19.11
CA TRP A 228 11.78 5.37 -18.37
C TRP A 228 11.27 6.50 -19.25
N THR A 229 9.95 6.60 -19.39
CA THR A 229 9.31 7.66 -20.15
C THR A 229 8.48 8.53 -19.22
N PRO A 230 8.52 9.86 -19.35
CA PRO A 230 7.61 10.72 -18.60
C PRO A 230 6.16 10.31 -18.85
N VAL A 231 5.39 10.23 -17.77
CA VAL A 231 3.93 10.23 -17.85
C VAL A 231 3.55 11.67 -18.07
N HIS A 232 3.46 12.08 -19.33
CA HIS A 232 3.00 13.42 -19.68
C HIS A 232 1.51 13.54 -19.36
N GLU A 233 1.17 14.62 -18.64
CA GLU A 233 -0.20 15.16 -18.55
C GLU A 233 -0.67 15.68 -19.91
#